data_AF-A0A6G1XBM8-F1
#
_entry.id   AF-A0A6G1XBM8-F1
#
_cell.length_a   1.000
_cell.length_b   1.000
_cell.length_c   1.000
_cell.angle_alpha   90.00
_cell.angle_beta   90.00
_cell.angle_gamma   90.00
#
_symmetry.space_group_name_H-M   'P 1'
#
loop_
_entity.id
_entity.type
_entity.pdbx_description
1 polymer ?
#
loop_
_entity_poly.entity_id
_entity_poly.type
_entity_poly.pdbx_seq_one_letter_code
_entity_poly.pdbx_strand_id
1 'polypeptide(L)'
;MAYFFEFIVLNIFAAYRYKPRIFKISYHDNIFGAALSQAIFVPFTAVFMNVNKANWKIKLLFSTYFILVERIFLSLKIFYNRWWKTRYTAIFITIFFFLNDQWFYLLKKKNSIVQYLSLFFMTLFSVTNYSLALTFIRKFRLGFGRFFSWKEHFAIKAFYCVLISIPNSLFIKMNDSWRGALAAFGWSLGLDLLLVRLKLVKAHRSFYRINPINHMVLIGMTKLFYKYIYKDLK
;
A
#
# COMPACT_ATOMS: atom_id res chain seq x y z
N MET A 1 -6.29 -2.34 -0.49
CA MET A 1 -6.92 -2.13 -1.82
C MET A 1 -6.45 -0.83 -2.48
N ALA A 2 -6.69 0.36 -1.90
CA ALA A 2 -6.36 1.65 -2.55
C ALA A 2 -4.87 1.82 -2.97
N TYR A 3 -3.91 1.34 -2.17
CA TYR A 3 -2.49 1.35 -2.53
C TYR A 3 -2.15 0.54 -3.79
N PHE A 4 -2.82 -0.60 -3.97
CA PHE A 4 -2.59 -1.46 -5.12
C PHE A 4 -3.12 -0.81 -6.40
N PHE A 5 -4.29 -0.17 -6.30
CA PHE A 5 -4.83 0.67 -7.37
C PHE A 5 -3.90 1.83 -7.72
N GLU A 6 -3.40 2.56 -6.72
CA GLU A 6 -2.49 3.69 -6.94
C GLU A 6 -1.17 3.26 -7.57
N PHE A 7 -0.66 2.08 -7.23
CA PHE A 7 0.51 1.53 -7.89
C PHE A 7 0.30 1.39 -9.40
N ILE A 8 -0.83 0.85 -9.82
CA ILE A 8 -1.16 0.68 -11.25
C ILE A 8 -1.34 2.06 -11.91
N VAL A 9 -2.17 2.92 -11.35
CA VAL A 9 -2.56 4.19 -11.99
C VAL A 9 -1.42 5.20 -12.02
N LEU A 10 -0.69 5.36 -10.90
CA LEU A 10 0.35 6.39 -10.76
C LEU A 10 1.74 5.89 -11.18
N ASN A 11 2.16 4.71 -10.70
CA ASN A 11 3.54 4.28 -10.89
C ASN A 11 3.77 3.60 -12.24
N ILE A 12 2.80 2.82 -12.72
CA ILE A 12 2.90 2.15 -14.03
C ILE A 12 2.47 3.11 -15.15
N PHE A 13 1.24 3.64 -15.08
CA PHE A 13 0.66 4.41 -16.17
C PHE A 13 0.78 5.94 -16.06
N ALA A 14 1.26 6.45 -14.92
CA ALA A 14 1.44 7.88 -14.66
C ALA A 14 0.22 8.74 -15.06
N ALA A 15 -0.98 8.32 -14.65
CA ALA A 15 -2.25 8.93 -15.08
C ALA A 15 -2.40 10.41 -14.75
N TYR A 16 -1.78 10.83 -13.65
CA TYR A 16 -1.79 12.20 -13.15
C TYR A 16 -0.49 12.52 -12.40
N ARG A 17 -0.37 13.77 -11.97
CA ARG A 17 0.76 14.25 -11.17
C ARG A 17 0.29 15.25 -10.10
N TYR A 18 0.66 15.00 -8.86
CA TYR A 18 0.58 15.97 -7.77
C TYR A 18 1.84 16.85 -7.73
N LYS A 19 1.65 18.13 -7.43
CA LYS A 19 2.69 19.14 -7.20
C LYS A 19 2.27 20.09 -6.07
N PRO A 20 2.17 19.60 -4.81
CA PRO A 20 1.87 20.45 -3.66
C PRO A 20 3.01 21.43 -3.32
N ARG A 21 4.22 21.27 -3.90
CA ARG A 21 5.40 22.12 -3.67
C ARG A 21 5.87 22.14 -2.22
N ILE A 22 5.75 21.00 -1.53
CA ILE A 22 6.17 20.81 -0.13
C ILE A 22 7.63 20.35 -0.07
N PHE A 23 8.01 19.44 -0.96
CA PHE A 23 9.35 18.87 -1.04
C PHE A 23 10.15 19.49 -2.19
N LYS A 24 11.47 19.64 -1.99
CA LYS A 24 12.41 20.10 -3.03
C LYS A 24 12.41 19.20 -4.27
N ILE A 25 12.14 17.90 -4.10
CA ILE A 25 12.13 16.92 -5.18
C ILE A 25 10.69 16.71 -5.64
N SER A 26 10.36 17.14 -6.86
CA SER A 26 8.99 17.07 -7.40
C SER A 26 8.41 15.65 -7.46
N TYR A 27 9.26 14.63 -7.52
CA TYR A 27 8.82 13.24 -7.47
C TYR A 27 8.33 12.82 -6.06
N HIS A 28 8.96 13.33 -4.99
CA HIS A 28 8.49 13.10 -3.62
C HIS A 28 7.15 13.80 -3.37
N ASP A 29 7.00 15.02 -3.86
CA ASP A 29 5.74 15.76 -3.89
C ASP A 29 4.60 14.97 -4.55
N ASN A 30 4.91 14.31 -5.68
CA ASN A 30 3.93 13.50 -6.40
C ASN A 30 3.48 12.28 -5.57
N ILE A 31 4.43 11.56 -5.00
CA ILE A 31 4.15 10.40 -4.13
C ILE A 31 3.40 10.84 -2.87
N PHE A 32 3.77 11.98 -2.28
CA PHE A 32 3.15 12.49 -1.08
C PHE A 32 1.68 12.85 -1.32
N GLY A 33 1.36 13.59 -2.39
CA GLY A 33 -0.02 13.91 -2.73
C GLY A 33 -0.86 12.65 -3.00
N ALA A 34 -0.28 11.68 -3.70
CA ALA A 34 -0.91 10.38 -3.94
C ALA A 34 -1.17 9.60 -2.65
N ALA A 35 -0.20 9.57 -1.73
CA ALA A 35 -0.33 8.93 -0.44
C ALA A 35 -1.44 9.61 0.39
N LEU A 36 -1.48 10.94 0.47
CA LEU A 36 -2.55 11.63 1.19
C LEU A 36 -3.94 11.26 0.66
N SER A 37 -4.14 11.29 -0.65
CA SER A 37 -5.43 10.95 -1.26
C SER A 37 -5.82 9.49 -1.04
N GLN A 38 -4.94 8.56 -1.43
CA GLN A 38 -5.28 7.13 -1.53
C GLN A 38 -5.00 6.32 -0.27
N ALA A 39 -4.15 6.80 0.63
CA ALA A 39 -3.85 6.13 1.90
C ALA A 39 -4.70 6.66 3.05
N ILE A 40 -5.04 7.94 3.01
CA ILE A 40 -5.67 8.62 4.13
C ILE A 40 -7.10 9.01 3.75
N PHE A 41 -7.29 9.99 2.86
CA PHE A 41 -8.61 10.58 2.66
C PHE A 41 -9.65 9.58 2.15
N VAL A 42 -9.38 8.87 1.06
CA VAL A 42 -10.36 7.92 0.48
C VAL A 42 -10.66 6.74 1.42
N PRO A 43 -9.66 6.04 2.00
CA PRO A 43 -9.92 4.95 2.94
C PRO A 43 -10.61 5.39 4.23
N PHE A 44 -10.24 6.53 4.81
CA PHE A 44 -10.86 7.01 6.05
C PHE A 44 -12.33 7.35 5.83
N THR A 45 -12.66 7.99 4.71
CA THR A 45 -14.07 8.24 4.34
C THR A 45 -14.84 6.93 4.20
N ALA A 46 -14.27 5.90 3.58
CA ALA A 46 -14.91 4.59 3.47
C ALA A 46 -15.15 3.91 4.83
N VAL A 47 -14.17 3.98 5.75
CA VAL A 47 -14.33 3.49 7.13
C VAL A 47 -15.42 4.27 7.86
N PHE A 48 -15.38 5.60 7.80
CA PHE A 48 -16.37 6.48 8.39
C PHE A 48 -17.79 6.14 7.91
N MET A 49 -17.96 5.92 6.61
CA MET A 49 -19.25 5.55 6.04
C MET A 49 -19.74 4.18 6.49
N ASN A 50 -18.84 3.18 6.59
CA ASN A 50 -19.21 1.85 7.07
C ASN A 50 -19.64 1.87 8.54
N VAL A 51 -18.91 2.58 9.40
CA VAL A 51 -19.21 2.71 10.83
C VAL A 51 -20.57 3.37 11.03
N ASN A 52 -20.86 4.43 10.28
CA ASN A 52 -22.13 5.16 10.34
C ASN A 52 -23.26 4.52 9.53
N LYS A 53 -23.04 3.34 8.92
CA LYS A 53 -24.03 2.66 8.05
C LYS A 53 -24.61 3.58 6.97
N ALA A 54 -23.76 4.42 6.38
CA ALA A 54 -24.17 5.44 5.42
C ALA A 54 -24.89 4.82 4.22
N ASN A 55 -26.03 5.40 3.85
CA ASN A 55 -26.80 4.97 2.68
C ASN A 55 -26.13 5.45 1.37
N TRP A 56 -26.64 4.97 0.24
CA TRP A 56 -26.10 5.30 -1.08
C TRP A 56 -26.18 6.79 -1.45
N LYS A 57 -27.16 7.53 -0.90
CA LYS A 57 -27.24 8.98 -1.12
C LYS A 57 -26.04 9.70 -0.53
N ILE A 58 -25.64 9.35 0.70
CA ILE A 58 -24.45 9.90 1.36
C ILE A 58 -23.18 9.48 0.61
N LYS A 59 -23.08 8.24 0.15
CA LYS A 59 -21.91 7.77 -0.63
C LYS A 59 -21.73 8.54 -1.93
N LEU A 60 -22.82 8.81 -2.66
CA LEU A 60 -22.79 9.64 -3.87
C LEU A 60 -22.45 11.10 -3.57
N LEU A 61 -22.91 11.64 -2.44
CA LEU A 61 -22.52 12.97 -1.97
C LEU A 61 -21.01 13.06 -1.73
N PHE A 62 -20.42 12.07 -1.04
CA PHE A 62 -18.97 12.02 -0.83
C PHE A 62 -18.18 11.80 -2.12
N SER A 63 -18.70 11.00 -3.05
CA SER A 63 -18.12 10.87 -4.40
C SER A 63 -18.08 12.24 -5.11
N THR A 64 -19.17 13.00 -5.01
CA THR A 64 -19.25 14.37 -5.53
C THR A 64 -18.29 15.32 -4.81
N TYR A 65 -18.14 15.21 -3.49
CA TYR A 65 -17.15 15.95 -2.72
C TYR A 65 -15.73 15.73 -3.25
N PHE A 66 -15.32 14.48 -3.49
CA PHE A 66 -13.98 14.20 -4.03
C PHE A 66 -13.79 14.77 -5.45
N ILE A 67 -14.82 14.75 -6.30
CA ILE A 67 -14.80 15.41 -7.61
C ILE A 67 -14.56 16.92 -7.46
N LEU A 68 -15.24 17.56 -6.51
CA LEU A 68 -15.08 19.00 -6.25
C LEU A 68 -13.67 19.31 -5.76
N VAL A 69 -13.14 18.52 -4.83
CA VAL A 69 -11.75 18.67 -4.35
C VAL A 69 -10.76 18.52 -5.50
N GLU A 70 -10.93 17.53 -6.39
CA GLU A 70 -10.07 17.37 -7.56
C GLU A 70 -10.12 18.61 -8.48
N ARG A 71 -11.32 19.14 -8.75
CA ARG A 71 -11.48 20.36 -9.56
C ARG A 71 -10.80 21.57 -8.92
N ILE A 72 -10.90 21.72 -7.61
CA ILE A 72 -10.17 22.75 -6.87
C ILE A 72 -8.67 22.53 -7.04
N PHE A 73 -8.16 21.31 -6.89
CA PHE A 73 -6.73 21.03 -7.05
C PHE A 73 -6.22 21.28 -8.49
N LEU A 74 -7.05 21.03 -9.50
CA LEU A 74 -6.77 21.40 -10.89
C LEU A 74 -6.68 22.92 -11.04
N SER A 75 -7.63 23.67 -10.48
CA SER A 75 -7.64 25.14 -10.53
C SER A 75 -6.43 25.77 -9.83
N LEU A 76 -6.03 25.20 -8.69
CA LEU A 76 -4.87 25.62 -7.90
C LEU A 76 -3.53 25.15 -8.51
N LYS A 77 -3.56 24.41 -9.63
CA LYS A 77 -2.36 23.85 -10.28
C LYS A 77 -1.54 22.95 -9.34
N ILE A 78 -2.19 22.34 -8.36
CA ILE A 78 -1.62 21.35 -7.43
C ILE A 78 -1.74 19.95 -8.04
N PHE A 79 -2.75 19.72 -8.86
CA PHE A 79 -2.99 18.46 -9.56
C PHE A 79 -2.99 18.68 -11.06
N TYR A 80 -2.40 17.74 -11.80
CA TYR A 80 -2.36 17.76 -13.26
C TYR A 80 -2.79 16.42 -13.81
N ASN A 81 -3.83 16.44 -14.62
CA ASN A 81 -4.28 15.29 -15.39
C ASN A 81 -3.37 15.07 -16.60
N ARG A 82 -2.94 13.82 -16.83
CA ARG A 82 -2.33 13.43 -18.11
C ARG A 82 -3.41 12.81 -18.99
N TRP A 83 -3.77 11.55 -18.70
CA TRP A 83 -4.88 10.86 -19.35
C TRP A 83 -6.05 10.61 -18.39
N TRP A 84 -5.84 10.80 -17.09
CA TRP A 84 -6.91 10.73 -16.10
C TRP A 84 -7.94 11.84 -16.32
N LYS A 85 -9.23 11.50 -16.34
CA LYS A 85 -10.32 12.46 -16.46
C LYS A 85 -11.08 12.46 -15.13
N THR A 86 -11.59 13.61 -14.70
CA THR A 86 -12.36 13.74 -13.45
C THR A 86 -13.58 12.81 -13.38
N ARG A 87 -14.17 12.46 -14.53
CA ARG A 87 -15.23 11.43 -14.61
C ARG A 87 -14.77 10.05 -14.13
N TYR A 88 -13.48 9.72 -14.28
CA TYR A 88 -12.91 8.48 -13.75
C TYR A 88 -12.88 8.49 -12.22
N THR A 89 -12.55 9.62 -11.59
CA THR A 89 -12.63 9.76 -10.13
C THR A 89 -14.05 9.49 -9.62
N ALA A 90 -15.05 10.07 -10.28
CA ALA A 90 -16.46 9.80 -9.96
C ALA A 90 -16.80 8.31 -9.99
N ILE A 91 -16.40 7.63 -11.08
CA ILE A 91 -16.68 6.21 -11.30
C ILE A 91 -15.92 5.36 -10.29
N PHE A 92 -14.60 5.54 -10.16
CA PHE A 92 -13.76 4.70 -9.33
C PHE A 92 -14.01 4.89 -7.83
N ILE A 93 -14.33 6.10 -7.36
CA ILE A 93 -14.69 6.31 -5.94
C ILE A 93 -16.03 5.64 -5.63
N THR A 94 -17.01 5.75 -6.53
CA THR A 94 -18.30 5.09 -6.34
C THR A 94 -18.15 3.56 -6.34
N ILE A 95 -17.37 3.02 -7.28
CA ILE A 95 -17.01 1.58 -7.30
C ILE A 95 -16.26 1.19 -6.03
N PHE A 96 -15.33 2.02 -5.55
CA PHE A 96 -14.58 1.74 -4.33
C PHE A 96 -15.50 1.63 -3.11
N PHE A 97 -16.49 2.52 -2.97
CA PHE A 97 -17.48 2.43 -1.89
C PHE A 97 -18.36 1.18 -2.01
N PHE A 98 -18.77 0.81 -3.22
CA PHE A 98 -19.49 -0.45 -3.46
C PHE A 98 -18.66 -1.65 -3.03
N LEU A 99 -17.42 -1.74 -3.51
CA LEU A 99 -16.50 -2.83 -3.18
C LEU A 99 -16.22 -2.89 -1.69
N ASN A 100 -16.09 -1.74 -1.03
CA ASN A 100 -15.87 -1.68 0.42
C ASN A 100 -17.05 -2.25 1.23
N ASP A 101 -18.30 -2.01 0.81
CA ASP A 101 -19.47 -2.63 1.43
C ASP A 101 -19.47 -4.15 1.25
N GLN A 102 -19.26 -4.60 0.01
CA GLN A 102 -19.22 -6.02 -0.32
C GLN A 102 -18.09 -6.73 0.42
N TRP A 103 -16.92 -6.09 0.49
CA TRP A 103 -15.77 -6.60 1.22
C TRP A 103 -16.08 -6.75 2.71
N PHE A 104 -16.68 -5.74 3.32
CA PHE A 104 -17.07 -5.79 4.73
C PHE A 104 -18.11 -6.88 5.01
N TYR A 105 -19.10 -7.02 4.12
CA TYR A 105 -20.09 -8.09 4.20
C TYR A 105 -19.47 -9.49 4.10
N LEU A 106 -18.60 -9.70 3.11
CA LEU A 106 -17.93 -11.00 2.91
C LEU A 106 -16.94 -11.31 4.04
N LEU A 107 -16.30 -10.29 4.61
CA LEU A 107 -15.43 -10.43 5.77
C LEU A 107 -16.20 -10.91 7.00
N LYS A 108 -17.40 -10.32 7.25
CA LYS A 108 -18.31 -10.79 8.32
C LYS A 108 -18.82 -12.21 8.10
N LYS A 109 -19.07 -12.58 6.84
CA LYS A 109 -19.41 -13.97 6.47
C LYS A 109 -18.24 -14.95 6.56
N LYS A 110 -17.06 -14.51 7.02
CA LYS A 110 -15.84 -15.33 7.11
C LYS A 110 -15.49 -15.99 5.78
N ASN A 111 -15.73 -15.29 4.67
CA ASN A 111 -15.33 -15.78 3.36
C ASN A 111 -13.79 -15.94 3.33
N SER A 112 -13.32 -17.15 3.07
CA SER A 112 -11.91 -17.53 3.19
C SER A 112 -10.98 -16.76 2.24
N ILE A 113 -11.48 -16.42 1.05
CA ILE A 113 -10.75 -15.62 0.05
C ILE A 113 -10.63 -14.18 0.54
N VAL A 114 -11.73 -13.56 0.97
CA VAL A 114 -11.73 -12.18 1.45
C VAL A 114 -10.91 -12.02 2.73
N GLN A 115 -10.96 -12.98 3.67
CA GLN A 115 -10.10 -12.98 4.85
C GLN A 115 -8.61 -13.05 4.48
N TYR A 116 -8.24 -13.91 3.53
CA TYR A 116 -6.87 -14.02 3.08
C TYR A 116 -6.40 -12.75 2.36
N LEU A 117 -7.21 -12.23 1.44
CA LEU A 117 -6.90 -10.98 0.74
C LEU A 117 -6.81 -9.81 1.72
N SER A 118 -7.61 -9.78 2.78
CA SER A 118 -7.52 -8.78 3.84
C SER A 118 -6.19 -8.88 4.59
N LEU A 119 -5.79 -10.09 4.99
CA LEU A 119 -4.49 -10.34 5.63
C LEU A 119 -3.34 -9.91 4.71
N PHE A 120 -3.40 -10.29 3.43
CA PHE A 120 -2.44 -9.89 2.42
C PHE A 120 -2.36 -8.37 2.27
N PHE A 121 -3.49 -7.67 2.12
CA PHE A 121 -3.48 -6.22 1.95
C PHE A 121 -3.00 -5.46 3.19
N MET A 122 -3.33 -5.92 4.39
CA MET A 122 -2.82 -5.32 5.64
C MET A 122 -1.31 -5.53 5.79
N THR A 123 -0.83 -6.72 5.42
CA THR A 123 0.61 -7.04 5.38
C THR A 123 1.32 -6.15 4.36
N LEU A 124 0.79 -6.07 3.13
CA LEU A 124 1.33 -5.24 2.06
C LEU A 124 1.40 -3.76 2.43
N PHE A 125 0.34 -3.24 3.05
CA PHE A 125 0.32 -1.87 3.54
C PHE A 125 1.42 -1.63 4.58
N SER A 126 1.58 -2.55 5.54
CA SER A 126 2.57 -2.43 6.61
C SER A 126 4.00 -2.49 6.06
N VAL A 127 4.30 -3.47 5.20
CA VAL A 127 5.60 -3.61 4.54
C VAL A 127 5.93 -2.37 3.71
N THR A 128 4.96 -1.85 2.94
CA THR A 128 5.16 -0.68 2.08
C THR A 128 5.46 0.59 2.89
N ASN A 129 4.64 0.88 3.92
CA ASN A 129 4.81 2.08 4.74
C ASN A 129 6.08 2.05 5.58
N TYR A 130 6.37 0.91 6.20
CA TYR A 130 7.57 0.74 6.99
C TYR A 130 8.83 0.88 6.11
N SER A 131 8.82 0.25 4.94
CA SER A 131 9.91 0.43 3.96
C SER A 131 9.99 1.86 3.45
N LEU A 132 8.87 2.58 3.30
CA LEU A 132 8.85 4.00 2.92
C LEU A 132 9.55 4.88 3.96
N ALA A 133 9.26 4.67 5.25
CA ALA A 133 9.94 5.35 6.34
C ALA A 133 11.47 5.11 6.29
N LEU A 134 11.91 3.87 6.09
CA LEU A 134 13.34 3.53 5.96
C LEU A 134 14.01 4.18 4.75
N THR A 135 13.29 4.31 3.63
CA THR A 135 13.76 5.01 2.44
C THR A 135 13.97 6.50 2.73
N PHE A 136 13.05 7.15 3.44
CA PHE A 136 13.18 8.57 3.81
C PHE A 136 14.37 8.82 4.76
N ILE A 137 14.66 7.88 5.67
CA ILE A 137 15.83 7.93 6.57
C ILE A 137 17.13 7.46 5.86
N ARG A 138 17.06 7.20 4.54
CA ARG A 138 18.19 6.77 3.68
C ARG A 138 18.84 5.44 4.12
N LYS A 139 18.12 4.60 4.86
CA LYS A 139 18.60 3.28 5.32
C LYS A 139 18.32 2.15 4.34
N PHE A 140 17.41 2.36 3.40
CA PHE A 140 16.99 1.35 2.43
C PHE A 140 16.78 1.94 1.02
N ARG A 141 17.56 1.47 0.03
CA ARG A 141 17.44 1.87 -1.37
C ARG A 141 17.70 0.69 -2.32
N LEU A 142 16.73 0.47 -3.18
CA LEU A 142 16.69 -0.49 -4.30
C LEU A 142 16.85 0.22 -5.66
N GLY A 143 17.41 -0.45 -6.65
CA GLY A 143 17.66 0.05 -8.02
C GLY A 143 18.74 -0.75 -8.75
N PHE A 144 18.96 -0.48 -10.04
CA PHE A 144 19.92 -1.22 -10.87
C PHE A 144 21.26 -0.48 -11.00
N GLY A 145 22.38 -1.21 -10.98
CA GLY A 145 23.70 -0.67 -11.35
C GLY A 145 24.28 0.38 -10.38
N ARG A 146 25.04 1.36 -10.92
CA ARG A 146 25.73 2.40 -10.12
C ARG A 146 24.85 3.63 -9.85
N PHE A 147 23.87 3.92 -10.70
CA PHE A 147 22.99 5.10 -10.61
C PHE A 147 21.54 4.67 -10.32
N PHE A 148 21.08 4.91 -9.10
CA PHE A 148 19.75 4.53 -8.65
C PHE A 148 18.77 5.66 -8.92
N SER A 149 17.90 5.56 -9.93
CA SER A 149 16.84 6.56 -10.09
C SER A 149 15.75 6.35 -9.03
N TRP A 150 15.08 7.43 -8.60
CA TRP A 150 13.94 7.30 -7.68
C TRP A 150 12.80 6.49 -8.32
N LYS A 151 12.58 6.64 -9.63
CA LYS A 151 11.57 5.89 -10.37
C LYS A 151 11.82 4.37 -10.30
N GLU A 152 13.05 3.93 -10.56
CA GLU A 152 13.43 2.51 -10.42
C GLU A 152 13.26 2.02 -9.00
N HIS A 153 13.66 2.83 -8.02
CA HIS A 153 13.54 2.46 -6.61
C HIS A 153 12.11 2.10 -6.25
N PHE A 154 11.15 2.98 -6.55
CA PHE A 154 9.75 2.75 -6.19
C PHE A 154 9.10 1.65 -7.02
N ALA A 155 9.51 1.45 -8.28
CA ALA A 155 9.05 0.33 -9.09
C ALA A 155 9.50 -1.01 -8.50
N ILE A 156 10.81 -1.22 -8.31
CA ILE A 156 11.37 -2.47 -7.75
C ILE A 156 10.84 -2.71 -6.34
N LYS A 157 10.74 -1.64 -5.53
CA LYS A 157 10.23 -1.74 -4.17
C LYS A 157 8.78 -2.20 -4.11
N ALA A 158 7.92 -1.74 -5.01
CA ALA A 158 6.54 -2.21 -5.04
C ALA A 158 6.47 -3.73 -5.30
N PHE A 159 7.26 -4.24 -6.26
CA PHE A 159 7.37 -5.67 -6.51
C PHE A 159 7.93 -6.43 -5.30
N TYR A 160 9.00 -5.94 -4.70
CA TYR A 160 9.58 -6.51 -3.48
C TYR A 160 8.56 -6.59 -2.34
N CYS A 161 7.78 -5.52 -2.10
CA CYS A 161 6.77 -5.50 -1.06
C CYS A 161 5.67 -6.56 -1.32
N VAL A 162 5.25 -6.74 -2.57
CA VAL A 162 4.30 -7.79 -2.96
C VAL A 162 4.89 -9.19 -2.74
N LEU A 163 6.14 -9.42 -3.15
CA LEU A 163 6.85 -10.70 -3.01
C LEU A 163 7.11 -11.09 -1.55
N ILE A 164 7.23 -10.13 -0.64
CA ILE A 164 7.26 -10.40 0.80
C ILE A 164 5.86 -10.67 1.34
N SER A 165 4.88 -9.87 0.94
CA SER A 165 3.56 -9.87 1.56
C SER A 165 2.75 -11.12 1.23
N ILE A 166 2.83 -11.62 -0.01
CA ILE A 166 2.12 -12.85 -0.40
C ILE A 166 2.59 -14.03 0.47
N PRO A 167 3.88 -14.41 0.51
CA PRO A 167 4.31 -15.60 1.24
C PRO A 167 4.21 -15.42 2.75
N ASN A 168 4.48 -14.21 3.29
CA ASN A 168 4.27 -13.96 4.72
C ASN A 168 2.81 -14.17 5.12
N SER A 169 1.86 -13.66 4.34
CA SER A 169 0.43 -13.88 4.61
C SER A 169 0.02 -15.35 4.46
N LEU A 170 0.60 -16.08 3.50
CA LEU A 170 0.35 -17.52 3.31
C LEU A 170 0.93 -18.37 4.43
N PHE A 171 2.20 -18.20 4.78
CA PHE A 171 2.84 -19.02 5.82
C PHE A 171 2.19 -18.83 7.18
N ILE A 172 1.83 -17.59 7.53
CA ILE A 172 1.10 -17.32 8.77
C ILE A 172 -0.32 -17.89 8.74
N LYS A 173 -1.01 -17.84 7.59
CA LYS A 173 -2.34 -18.45 7.45
C LYS A 173 -2.28 -19.98 7.57
N MET A 174 -1.27 -20.62 6.96
CA MET A 174 -1.11 -22.08 6.97
C MET A 174 -0.66 -22.59 8.34
N ASN A 175 0.15 -21.81 9.06
CA ASN A 175 0.66 -22.19 10.36
C ASN A 175 0.91 -20.95 11.23
N ASP A 176 -0.02 -20.66 12.13
CA ASP A 176 0.06 -19.47 13.00
C ASP A 176 1.06 -19.61 14.16
N SER A 177 1.73 -20.76 14.30
CA SER A 177 2.77 -21.01 15.30
C SER A 177 4.10 -20.31 14.96
N TRP A 178 5.15 -20.63 15.72
CA TRP A 178 6.51 -20.15 15.44
C TRP A 178 7.06 -20.70 14.11
N ARG A 179 6.60 -21.87 13.65
CA ARG A 179 7.08 -22.49 12.40
C ARG A 179 6.70 -21.67 11.17
N GLY A 180 5.46 -21.17 11.09
CA GLY A 180 5.06 -20.28 9.99
C GLY A 180 5.78 -18.93 10.04
N ALA A 181 6.04 -18.41 11.25
CA ALA A 181 6.85 -17.21 11.43
C ALA A 181 8.29 -17.40 10.94
N LEU A 182 8.92 -18.54 11.24
CA LEU A 182 10.25 -18.88 10.73
C LEU A 182 10.27 -19.06 9.22
N ALA A 183 9.25 -19.70 8.63
CA ALA A 183 9.14 -19.83 7.17
C ALA A 183 9.05 -18.45 6.49
N ALA A 184 8.21 -17.55 7.02
CA ALA A 184 8.11 -16.17 6.55
C ALA A 184 9.42 -15.39 6.71
N PHE A 185 10.11 -15.58 7.83
CA PHE A 185 11.40 -14.93 8.08
C PHE A 185 12.49 -15.45 7.14
N GLY A 186 12.60 -16.77 6.97
CA GLY A 186 13.53 -17.40 6.05
C GLY A 186 13.30 -16.99 4.60
N TRP A 187 12.03 -16.89 4.18
CA TRP A 187 11.67 -16.36 2.86
C TRP A 187 12.12 -14.90 2.68
N SER A 188 11.83 -14.05 3.66
CA SER A 188 12.17 -12.63 3.62
C SER A 188 13.69 -12.42 3.54
N LEU A 189 14.46 -13.17 4.33
CA LEU A 189 15.93 -13.16 4.26
C LEU A 189 16.45 -13.72 2.92
N GLY A 190 15.84 -14.80 2.42
CA GLY A 190 16.19 -15.38 1.12
C GLY A 190 16.01 -14.39 -0.02
N LEU A 191 14.91 -13.63 -0.02
CA LEU A 191 14.68 -12.55 -0.98
C LEU A 191 15.71 -11.43 -0.84
N ASP A 192 16.07 -11.02 0.38
CA ASP A 192 17.10 -10.00 0.57
C ASP A 192 18.46 -10.45 0.03
N LEU A 193 18.85 -11.70 0.31
CA LEU A 193 20.09 -12.29 -0.20
C LEU A 193 20.08 -12.37 -1.73
N LEU A 194 18.94 -12.73 -2.32
CA LEU A 194 18.76 -12.71 -3.78
C LEU A 194 18.96 -11.30 -4.34
N LEU A 195 18.32 -10.29 -3.74
CA LEU A 195 18.47 -8.89 -4.18
C LEU A 195 19.91 -8.38 -4.06
N VAL A 196 20.61 -8.76 -2.99
CA VAL A 196 22.04 -8.45 -2.82
C VAL A 196 22.89 -9.14 -3.90
N ARG A 197 22.65 -10.42 -4.17
CA ARG A 197 23.36 -11.18 -5.23
C ARG A 197 23.13 -10.58 -6.62
N LEU A 198 21.91 -10.14 -6.90
CA LEU A 198 21.54 -9.46 -8.14
C LEU A 198 22.03 -8.00 -8.20
N LYS A 199 22.73 -7.50 -7.17
CA LYS A 199 23.22 -6.12 -7.06
C LYS A 199 22.09 -5.07 -7.18
N LEU A 200 20.89 -5.43 -6.74
CA LEU A 200 19.71 -4.55 -6.75
C LEU A 200 19.58 -3.68 -5.49
N VAL A 201 20.41 -3.96 -4.48
CA VAL A 201 20.43 -3.27 -3.18
C VAL A 201 21.78 -2.62 -2.98
N LYS A 202 21.77 -1.34 -2.58
CA LYS A 202 22.97 -0.71 -2.00
C LYS A 202 23.12 -1.17 -0.55
N ALA A 203 23.75 -2.33 -0.38
CA ALA A 203 23.91 -2.94 0.93
C ALA A 203 24.99 -2.21 1.73
N HIS A 204 24.58 -1.24 2.55
CA HIS A 204 25.44 -0.69 3.59
C HIS A 204 25.55 -1.67 4.76
N ARG A 205 26.60 -1.59 5.60
CA ARG A 205 26.75 -2.48 6.78
C ARG A 205 25.54 -2.46 7.73
N SER A 206 24.80 -1.35 7.74
CA SER A 206 23.54 -1.21 8.49
C SER A 206 22.37 -1.98 7.89
N PHE A 207 22.36 -2.26 6.59
CA PHE A 207 21.31 -3.04 5.92
C PHE A 207 21.20 -4.44 6.53
N TYR A 208 22.33 -5.15 6.64
CA TYR A 208 22.37 -6.51 7.19
C TYR A 208 21.96 -6.60 8.67
N ARG A 209 22.06 -5.50 9.43
CA ARG A 209 21.64 -5.45 10.84
C ARG A 209 20.17 -5.05 10.99
N ILE A 210 19.73 -4.03 10.24
CA ILE A 210 18.40 -3.44 10.40
C ILE A 210 17.34 -4.29 9.70
N ASN A 211 17.64 -4.87 8.53
CA ASN A 211 16.60 -5.55 7.74
C ASN A 211 16.02 -6.81 8.41
N PRO A 212 16.83 -7.68 9.06
CA PRO A 212 16.28 -8.80 9.82
C PRO A 212 15.33 -8.35 10.93
N ILE A 213 15.68 -7.29 11.67
CA ILE A 213 14.81 -6.72 12.72
C ILE A 213 13.50 -6.23 12.12
N ASN A 214 13.56 -5.57 10.96
CA ASN A 214 12.35 -5.11 10.25
C ASN A 214 11.43 -6.28 9.88
N HIS A 215 11.99 -7.38 9.37
CA HIS A 215 11.20 -8.55 9.01
C HIS A 215 10.53 -9.17 10.22
N MET A 216 11.21 -9.25 11.37
CA MET A 216 10.60 -9.73 12.61
C MET A 216 9.41 -8.86 13.03
N VAL A 217 9.56 -7.53 12.97
CA VAL A 217 8.47 -6.58 13.28
C VAL A 217 7.29 -6.78 12.33
N LEU A 218 7.54 -6.88 11.02
CA LEU A 218 6.50 -7.05 10.01
C LEU A 218 5.77 -8.40 10.12
N ILE A 219 6.49 -9.47 10.46
CA ILE A 219 5.89 -10.79 10.72
C ILE A 219 5.05 -10.73 12.00
N GLY A 220 5.53 -10.07 13.05
CA GLY A 220 4.77 -9.80 14.27
C GLY A 220 3.45 -9.10 13.97
N MET A 221 3.48 -8.01 13.19
CA MET A 221 2.27 -7.31 12.73
C MET A 221 1.35 -8.23 11.93
N THR A 222 1.89 -9.05 11.03
CA THR A 222 1.10 -10.01 10.24
C THR A 222 0.37 -11.02 11.12
N LYS A 223 1.02 -11.52 12.18
CA LYS A 223 0.39 -12.42 13.16
C LYS A 223 -0.73 -11.72 13.95
N LEU A 224 -0.55 -10.45 14.32
CA LEU A 224 -1.60 -9.66 14.96
C LEU A 224 -2.81 -9.50 14.04
N PHE A 225 -2.59 -9.18 12.76
CA PHE A 225 -3.67 -9.09 11.78
C PHE A 225 -4.37 -10.43 11.55
N TYR A 226 -3.62 -11.53 11.52
CA TYR A 226 -4.18 -12.87 11.42
C TYR A 226 -5.13 -13.14 12.59
N LYS A 227 -4.71 -12.86 13.83
CA LYS A 227 -5.56 -13.00 15.02
C LYS A 227 -6.85 -12.17 14.89
N TYR A 228 -6.72 -10.90 14.49
CA TYR A 228 -7.86 -10.01 14.32
C TYR A 228 -8.86 -10.51 13.27
N ILE A 229 -8.38 -10.91 12.09
CA ILE A 229 -9.22 -11.30 10.95
C ILE A 229 -9.87 -12.69 11.15
N TYR A 230 -9.11 -13.64 11.71
CA TYR A 230 -9.53 -15.04 11.75
C TYR A 230 -10.09 -15.49 13.11
N LYS A 231 -9.66 -14.86 14.22
CA LYS A 231 -10.06 -15.26 15.58
C LYS A 231 -11.03 -14.26 16.22
N ASP A 232 -10.74 -12.98 16.11
CA ASP A 232 -11.45 -11.95 16.89
C ASP A 232 -12.65 -11.34 16.13
N LEU A 233 -12.71 -11.46 14.80
CA LEU A 233 -13.81 -10.95 13.98
C LEU A 233 -15.08 -11.79 14.20
N LYS A 234 -16.01 -11.26 15.01
CA LYS A 234 -17.37 -11.76 15.24
C LYS A 234 -18.38 -11.07 14.35
#